data_AF-A0A1Y3UCJ6-F1
#
_entry.id   AF-A0A1Y3UCJ6-F1
#
_cell.length_a   1.000
_cell.length_b   1.000
_cell.length_c   1.000
_cell.angle_alpha   90.00
_cell.angle_beta   90.00
_cell.angle_gamma   90.00
#
_symmetry.space_group_name_H-M   'P 1'
#
loop_
_entity.id
_entity.type
_entity.pdbx_description
1 polymer ?
#
loop_
_entity_poly.entity_id
_entity_poly.type
_entity_poly.pdbx_seq_one_letter_code
_entity_poly.pdbx_strand_id
1 'polypeptide(L)'
;MKNFFRAAKICLAATAVVCLAACGTPENAENTTQTGMTPAEYATAALQSLEEASSYKGAVNVVSDMQGSNDSTEVTVSQIKEPFCMQITETLNTAGGQSYSTQRYLEAEDTNVNLFMNYNNQWTEMSLEKDAALDSVQIYDVRENMITLLQHTSGWQETARENKQVTLQGTLPAADVYAVVEGGKLLQLAGMSGIAENYYEGVADVPVTFVFKEDTGEAVSCHMDLGNALQTVTNNVLKELQADSAGITVQEYGVTMDISDLNGVQSIEIPTEAQGAINYEQEITSMNESDAA
;
A
#
# COMPACT_ATOMS: atom_id res chain seq x y z
N MET A 1 -18.17 12.48 16.67
CA MET A 1 -18.88 11.78 17.77
C MET A 1 -18.64 10.28 17.62
N LYS A 2 -18.28 9.60 18.73
CA LYS A 2 -17.98 8.16 18.91
C LYS A 2 -16.59 7.66 18.48
N ASN A 3 -15.63 7.87 19.39
CA ASN A 3 -14.40 7.10 19.51
C ASN A 3 -14.73 5.65 19.89
N PHE A 4 -14.26 4.67 19.13
CA PHE A 4 -14.24 3.27 19.52
C PHE A 4 -12.83 2.70 19.33
N PHE A 5 -11.91 3.09 20.21
CA PHE A 5 -10.71 2.29 20.45
C PHE A 5 -11.08 1.15 21.39
N ARG A 6 -11.29 -0.05 20.83
CA ARG A 6 -11.30 -1.28 21.63
C ARG A 6 -9.87 -1.79 21.75
N ALA A 7 -9.25 -1.46 22.87
CA ALA A 7 -8.01 -2.08 23.32
C ALA A 7 -8.24 -3.58 23.59
N ALA A 8 -7.70 -4.44 22.74
CA ALA A 8 -7.56 -5.86 23.04
C ALA A 8 -6.33 -6.05 23.94
N LYS A 9 -6.57 -6.33 25.23
CA LYS A 9 -5.54 -6.74 26.17
C LYS A 9 -5.10 -8.16 25.84
N ILE A 10 -3.91 -8.31 25.25
CA ILE A 10 -3.25 -9.61 25.14
C ILE A 10 -2.66 -9.94 26.52
N CYS A 11 -3.33 -10.81 27.28
CA CYS A 11 -2.78 -11.40 28.49
C CYS A 11 -1.77 -12.49 28.09
N LEU A 12 -0.47 -12.20 28.26
CA LEU A 12 0.60 -13.18 28.13
C LEU A 12 0.54 -14.14 29.34
N ALA A 13 -0.07 -15.32 29.17
CA ALA A 13 -0.02 -16.39 30.17
C ALA A 13 1.14 -17.34 29.83
N ALA A 14 2.32 -17.07 30.42
CA ALA A 14 3.46 -17.97 30.35
C ALA A 14 3.16 -19.26 31.14
N THR A 15 2.85 -20.35 30.44
CA THR A 15 2.75 -21.69 31.04
C THR A 15 3.95 -22.50 30.58
N ALA A 16 5.00 -22.55 31.41
CA ALA A 16 6.13 -23.44 31.21
C ALA A 16 5.68 -24.87 31.54
N VAL A 17 5.45 -25.69 30.51
CA VAL A 17 5.28 -27.14 30.66
C VAL A 17 6.65 -27.79 30.46
N VAL A 18 7.27 -28.20 31.57
CA VAL A 18 8.46 -29.06 31.55
C VAL A 18 7.97 -30.50 31.45
N CYS A 19 8.01 -31.08 30.24
CA CYS A 19 7.83 -32.52 30.05
C CYS A 19 9.21 -33.17 29.85
N LEU A 20 9.72 -33.79 30.91
CA LEU A 20 10.76 -34.82 30.84
C LEU A 20 10.16 -36.07 30.18
N ALA A 21 10.53 -36.34 28.92
CA ALA A 21 10.25 -37.62 28.27
C ALA A 21 11.55 -38.41 28.14
N ALA A 22 11.57 -39.55 28.83
CA ALA A 22 12.62 -40.53 28.83
C ALA A 22 12.69 -41.34 27.52
N CYS A 23 13.89 -41.85 27.26
CA CYS A 23 14.33 -42.86 26.29
C CYS A 23 13.28 -43.58 25.43
N GLY A 24 13.50 -43.50 24.11
CA GLY A 24 12.99 -44.48 23.16
C GLY A 24 13.39 -44.07 21.74
N THR A 25 14.43 -44.68 21.20
CA THR A 25 14.81 -44.54 19.79
C THR A 25 13.79 -45.27 18.91
N PRO A 26 13.31 -44.61 17.84
CA PRO A 26 13.25 -45.27 16.54
C PRO A 26 14.04 -44.47 15.50
N GLU A 27 14.84 -45.20 14.72
CA GLU A 27 15.45 -44.76 13.46
C GLU A 27 14.41 -44.20 12.49
N ASN A 28 14.85 -43.22 11.69
CA ASN A 28 14.18 -42.59 10.54
C ASN A 28 13.09 -41.54 10.83
N ALA A 29 13.57 -40.34 11.19
CA ALA A 29 13.13 -39.12 10.50
C ALA A 29 14.37 -38.24 10.38
N GLU A 30 14.79 -37.92 9.15
CA GLU A 30 15.63 -36.75 8.93
C GLU A 30 14.82 -35.53 9.39
N ASN A 31 14.97 -35.21 10.66
CA ASN A 31 14.46 -34.00 11.24
C ASN A 31 15.42 -32.90 10.76
N THR A 32 15.20 -32.40 9.55
CA THR A 32 15.75 -31.12 9.13
C THR A 32 15.20 -30.11 10.11
N THR A 33 16.00 -29.82 11.13
CA THR A 33 15.79 -28.74 12.08
C THR A 33 15.71 -27.48 11.24
N GLN A 34 14.48 -27.02 11.00
CA GLN A 34 14.22 -25.75 10.31
C GLN A 34 14.83 -24.66 11.18
N THR A 35 16.05 -24.26 10.83
CA THR A 35 16.84 -23.27 11.53
C THR A 35 16.46 -21.93 10.96
N GLY A 36 15.29 -21.43 11.34
CA GLY A 36 14.74 -20.17 10.84
C GLY A 36 13.36 -19.89 11.41
N MET A 37 12.88 -18.67 11.23
CA MET A 37 11.50 -18.30 11.55
C MET A 37 10.52 -19.17 10.77
N THR A 38 9.38 -19.50 11.38
CA THR A 38 8.22 -20.06 10.71
C THR A 38 7.55 -19.00 9.82
N PRO A 39 6.71 -19.38 8.84
CA PRO A 39 5.97 -18.42 8.01
C PRO A 39 5.17 -17.38 8.81
N ALA A 40 4.55 -17.79 9.92
CA ALA A 40 3.80 -16.87 10.79
C ALA A 40 4.72 -15.92 11.58
N GLU A 41 5.91 -16.38 11.98
CA GLU A 41 6.90 -15.53 12.64
C GLU A 41 7.48 -14.47 11.69
N TYR A 42 7.70 -14.80 10.41
CA TYR A 42 8.08 -13.80 9.39
C TYR A 42 7.01 -12.71 9.25
N ALA A 43 5.74 -13.08 9.09
CA ALA A 43 4.65 -12.11 8.98
C ALA A 43 4.54 -11.22 10.24
N THR A 44 4.74 -11.80 11.43
CA THR A 44 4.73 -11.07 12.70
C THR A 44 5.91 -10.11 12.82
N ALA A 45 7.12 -10.56 12.48
CA ALA A 45 8.32 -9.72 12.52
C ALA A 45 8.23 -8.55 11.53
N ALA A 46 7.73 -8.81 10.32
CA ALA A 46 7.46 -7.79 9.33
C ALA A 46 6.47 -6.73 9.85
N LEU A 47 5.32 -7.17 10.38
CA LEU A 47 4.31 -6.28 10.96
C LEU A 47 4.92 -5.39 12.04
N GLN A 48 5.66 -5.97 12.99
CA GLN A 48 6.32 -5.22 14.05
C GLN A 48 7.31 -4.18 13.48
N SER A 49 8.18 -4.59 12.55
CA SER A 49 9.17 -3.69 11.96
C SER A 49 8.55 -2.51 11.21
N LEU A 50 7.43 -2.74 10.53
CA LEU A 50 6.68 -1.71 9.80
C LEU A 50 5.93 -0.76 10.76
N GLU A 51 5.37 -1.28 11.85
CA GLU A 51 4.69 -0.45 12.86
C GLU A 51 5.68 0.46 13.62
N GLU A 52 6.88 -0.05 13.91
CA GLU A 52 7.94 0.68 14.62
C GLU A 52 8.70 1.67 13.71
N ALA A 53 8.66 1.49 12.39
CA ALA A 53 9.38 2.34 11.44
C ALA A 53 8.92 3.80 11.50
N SER A 54 9.88 4.70 11.68
CA SER A 54 9.70 6.15 11.69
C SER A 54 9.95 6.80 10.33
N SER A 55 10.62 6.11 9.42
CA SER A 55 10.85 6.54 8.05
C SER A 55 11.16 5.35 7.14
N TYR A 56 11.02 5.50 5.82
CA TYR A 56 11.37 4.45 4.84
C TYR A 56 11.49 5.01 3.41
N LYS A 57 12.05 4.18 2.51
CA LYS A 57 11.93 4.32 1.06
C LYS A 57 11.03 3.23 0.51
N GLY A 58 10.08 3.60 -0.34
CA GLY A 58 9.12 2.70 -0.95
C GLY A 58 9.09 2.80 -2.46
N ALA A 59 8.54 1.79 -3.11
CA ALA A 59 8.10 1.85 -4.49
C ALA A 59 6.74 1.18 -4.65
N VAL A 60 5.92 1.70 -5.56
CA VAL A 60 4.66 1.07 -5.98
C VAL A 60 4.72 0.91 -7.49
N ASN A 61 4.47 -0.29 -7.98
CA ASN A 61 4.30 -0.56 -9.39
C ASN A 61 2.92 -1.16 -9.62
N VAL A 62 2.12 -0.50 -10.45
CA VAL A 62 0.81 -1.00 -10.87
C VAL A 62 0.86 -1.31 -12.35
N VAL A 63 0.50 -2.53 -12.72
CA VAL A 63 0.32 -2.96 -14.11
C VAL A 63 -1.16 -3.20 -14.33
N SER A 64 -1.69 -2.64 -15.41
CA SER A 64 -3.10 -2.76 -15.79
C SER A 64 -3.21 -3.15 -17.26
N ASP A 65 -3.97 -4.21 -17.53
CA ASP A 65 -4.47 -4.53 -18.87
C ASP A 65 -5.99 -4.49 -18.83
N MET A 66 -6.55 -3.40 -19.35
CA MET A 66 -7.99 -3.20 -19.45
C MET A 66 -8.37 -2.98 -20.91
N GLN A 67 -9.23 -3.85 -21.43
CA GLN A 67 -9.65 -3.85 -22.83
C GLN A 67 -8.47 -3.87 -23.84
N GLY A 68 -7.35 -4.49 -23.48
CA GLY A 68 -6.14 -4.54 -24.30
C GLY A 68 -5.27 -3.28 -24.24
N SER A 69 -5.55 -2.34 -23.32
CA SER A 69 -4.65 -1.22 -23.00
C SER A 69 -3.71 -1.64 -21.88
N ASN A 70 -2.45 -1.87 -22.23
CA ASN A 70 -1.38 -2.21 -21.29
C ASN A 70 -0.72 -0.95 -20.77
N ASP A 71 -1.15 -0.50 -19.61
CA ASP A 71 -0.62 0.68 -18.93
C ASP A 71 0.15 0.25 -17.67
N SER A 72 1.18 1.00 -17.30
CA SER A 72 1.88 0.81 -16.03
C SER A 72 2.12 2.13 -15.32
N THR A 73 2.09 2.11 -13.99
CA THR A 73 2.43 3.25 -13.16
C THR A 73 3.53 2.85 -12.20
N GLU A 74 4.67 3.54 -12.30
CA GLU A 74 5.83 3.33 -11.44
C GLU A 74 5.95 4.52 -10.48
N VAL A 75 6.05 4.22 -9.18
CA VAL A 75 6.11 5.22 -8.13
C VAL A 75 7.30 4.95 -7.24
N THR A 76 8.03 6.00 -6.87
CA THR A 76 9.02 5.97 -5.79
C THR A 76 8.57 6.90 -4.67
N VAL A 77 8.79 6.47 -3.44
CA VAL A 77 8.34 7.13 -2.22
C VAL A 77 9.51 7.25 -1.24
N SER A 78 9.62 8.39 -0.57
CA SER A 78 10.36 8.51 0.69
C SER A 78 9.43 9.13 1.71
N GLN A 79 9.36 8.58 2.91
CA GLN A 79 8.46 9.07 3.96
C GLN A 79 9.20 9.16 5.29
N ILE A 80 8.93 10.24 6.02
CA ILE A 80 9.24 10.42 7.44
C ILE A 80 7.90 10.60 8.16
N LYS A 81 7.68 9.84 9.24
CA LYS A 81 6.41 9.80 9.96
C LYS A 81 6.19 11.05 10.81
N GLU A 82 7.22 11.50 11.52
CA GLU A 82 7.13 12.65 12.43
C GLU A 82 8.44 13.49 12.45
N PRO A 83 8.38 14.81 12.19
CA PRO A 83 7.23 15.50 11.57
C PRO A 83 6.94 14.88 10.19
N PHE A 84 5.67 14.77 9.83
CA PHE A 84 5.29 14.11 8.58
C PHE A 84 5.92 14.84 7.38
N CYS A 85 6.66 14.10 6.58
CA CYS A 85 7.15 14.56 5.29
C CYS A 85 7.16 13.38 4.31
N MET A 86 6.74 13.62 3.07
CA MET A 86 6.70 12.60 2.04
C MET A 86 7.11 13.18 0.69
N GLN A 87 7.93 12.43 -0.05
CA GLN A 87 8.22 12.68 -1.46
C GLN A 87 7.66 11.53 -2.27
N ILE A 88 6.96 11.86 -3.36
CA ILE A 88 6.42 10.90 -4.32
C ILE A 88 6.90 11.32 -5.71
N THR A 89 7.47 10.38 -6.46
CA THR A 89 7.68 10.55 -7.91
C THR A 89 6.93 9.45 -8.63
N GLU A 90 5.99 9.83 -9.47
CA GLU A 90 5.11 8.93 -10.22
C GLU A 90 5.43 9.06 -11.71
N THR A 91 5.47 7.93 -12.40
CA THR A 91 5.63 7.83 -13.86
C THR A 91 4.55 6.91 -14.41
N LEU A 92 3.62 7.48 -15.18
CA LEU A 92 2.60 6.74 -15.91
C LEU A 92 3.12 6.43 -17.31
N ASN A 93 3.16 5.16 -17.68
CA ASN A 93 3.49 4.67 -19.01
C ASN A 93 2.23 4.11 -19.66
N THR A 94 1.88 4.62 -20.84
CA THR A 94 0.68 4.18 -21.56
C THR A 94 1.01 3.23 -22.70
N ALA A 95 0.04 2.41 -23.11
CA ALA A 95 0.16 1.45 -24.22
C ALA A 95 0.65 2.08 -25.55
N GLY A 96 0.51 3.40 -25.72
CA GLY A 96 1.00 4.17 -26.87
C GLY A 96 2.47 4.58 -26.80
N GLY A 97 3.21 4.17 -25.76
CA GLY A 97 4.60 4.55 -25.52
C GLY A 97 4.79 5.98 -25.00
N GLN A 98 3.70 6.65 -24.59
CA GLN A 98 3.78 7.94 -23.92
C GLN A 98 4.09 7.72 -22.44
N SER A 99 4.86 8.64 -21.86
CA SER A 99 5.18 8.63 -20.44
C SER A 99 4.96 10.02 -19.85
N TYR A 100 4.32 10.08 -18.69
CA TYR A 100 4.04 11.31 -17.95
C TYR A 100 4.59 11.16 -16.54
N SER A 101 5.34 12.15 -16.07
CA SER A 101 5.88 12.13 -14.71
C SER A 101 5.34 13.27 -13.88
N THR A 102 5.02 12.96 -12.62
CA THR A 102 4.66 13.96 -11.61
C THR A 102 5.55 13.81 -10.39
N GLN A 103 5.81 14.91 -9.71
CA GLN A 103 6.48 14.92 -8.42
C GLN A 103 5.57 15.56 -7.40
N ARG A 104 5.48 14.98 -6.20
CA ARG A 104 4.72 15.54 -5.09
C ARG A 104 5.57 15.56 -3.84
N TYR A 105 5.46 16.63 -3.08
CA TYR A 105 6.05 16.75 -1.75
C TYR A 105 4.93 17.13 -0.78
N LEU A 106 4.89 16.44 0.35
CA LEU A 106 3.99 16.73 1.44
C LEU A 106 4.82 17.05 2.67
N GLU A 107 4.51 18.15 3.35
CA GLU A 107 5.17 18.56 4.59
C GLU A 107 4.12 19.02 5.60
N ALA A 108 4.23 18.53 6.83
CA ALA A 108 3.36 18.97 7.90
C ALA A 108 3.57 20.45 8.23
N GLU A 109 2.48 21.21 8.29
CA GLU A 109 2.44 22.60 8.75
C GLU A 109 1.34 22.74 9.82
N ASP A 110 1.73 22.84 11.10
CA ASP A 110 0.82 22.90 12.26
C ASP A 110 -0.28 21.80 12.26
N THR A 111 -1.51 22.16 11.88
CA THR A 111 -2.67 21.24 11.78
C THR A 111 -2.92 20.72 10.37
N ASN A 112 -2.22 21.27 9.38
CA ASN A 112 -2.39 21.02 7.97
C ASN A 112 -1.17 20.31 7.38
N VAL A 113 -1.26 19.99 6.10
CA VAL A 113 -0.17 19.48 5.28
C VAL A 113 -0.11 20.32 4.01
N ASN A 114 1.05 20.89 3.72
CA ASN A 114 1.29 21.55 2.45
C ASN A 114 1.66 20.51 1.41
N LEU A 115 0.95 20.54 0.29
CA LEU A 115 1.15 19.68 -0.86
C LEU A 115 1.72 20.53 -2.00
N PHE A 116 2.97 20.23 -2.36
CA PHE A 116 3.61 20.76 -3.56
C PHE A 116 3.50 19.73 -4.68
N MET A 117 3.07 20.13 -5.86
CA MET A 117 3.00 19.24 -7.03
C MET A 117 3.73 19.85 -8.21
N ASN A 118 4.57 19.06 -8.87
CA ASN A 118 5.14 19.39 -10.16
C ASN A 118 4.43 18.61 -11.26
N TYR A 119 3.90 19.34 -12.23
CA TYR A 119 3.41 18.79 -13.48
C TYR A 119 4.03 19.59 -14.63
N ASN A 120 4.76 18.91 -15.53
CA ASN A 120 5.41 19.55 -16.69
C ASN A 120 6.25 20.79 -16.34
N ASN A 121 7.09 20.69 -15.29
CA ASN A 121 7.95 21.76 -14.79
C ASN A 121 7.21 22.96 -14.18
N GLN A 122 5.91 22.86 -13.94
CA GLN A 122 5.15 23.86 -13.22
C GLN A 122 4.84 23.36 -11.81
N TRP A 123 5.24 24.14 -10.81
CA TRP A 123 4.95 23.88 -9.41
C TRP A 123 3.65 24.53 -8.97
N THR A 124 2.85 23.78 -8.24
CA THR A 124 1.64 24.24 -7.56
C THR A 124 1.70 23.88 -6.09
N GLU A 125 1.04 24.68 -5.27
CA GLU A 125 0.97 24.50 -3.81
C GLU A 125 -0.49 24.61 -3.36
N MET A 126 -0.86 23.76 -2.41
CA MET A 126 -2.11 23.87 -1.65
C MET A 126 -1.92 23.39 -0.22
N SER A 127 -2.65 23.99 0.72
CA SER A 127 -2.73 23.51 2.09
C SER A 127 -3.97 22.64 2.22
N LEU A 128 -3.81 21.45 2.81
CA LEU A 128 -4.90 20.51 3.04
C LEU A 128 -4.97 20.16 4.52
N GLU A 129 -6.19 19.96 5.02
CA GLU A 129 -6.39 19.31 6.31
C GLU A 129 -5.67 17.95 6.32
N LYS A 130 -5.01 17.62 7.43
CA LYS A 130 -4.10 16.45 7.51
C LYS A 130 -4.74 15.16 7.00
N ASP A 131 -5.96 14.85 7.42
CA ASP A 131 -6.64 13.61 7.02
C ASP A 131 -6.93 13.57 5.51
N ALA A 132 -7.30 14.71 4.91
CA ALA A 132 -7.54 14.80 3.48
C ALA A 132 -6.24 14.69 2.67
N ALA A 133 -5.15 15.28 3.17
CA ALA A 133 -3.84 15.16 2.54
C ALA A 133 -3.36 13.70 2.52
N LEU A 134 -3.45 13.01 3.66
CA LEU A 134 -3.06 11.61 3.79
C LEU A 134 -3.95 10.69 2.95
N ASP A 135 -5.28 10.88 2.95
CA ASP A 135 -6.20 10.10 2.10
C ASP A 135 -5.86 10.24 0.61
N SER A 136 -5.44 11.44 0.16
CA SER A 136 -5.09 11.71 -1.24
C SER A 136 -3.87 10.94 -1.75
N VAL A 137 -2.97 10.51 -0.85
CA VAL A 137 -1.73 9.78 -1.16
C VAL A 137 -1.70 8.36 -0.62
N GLN A 138 -2.81 7.85 -0.08
CA GLN A 138 -2.87 6.57 0.64
C GLN A 138 -2.40 5.36 -0.20
N ILE A 139 -2.64 5.35 -1.52
CA ILE A 139 -2.11 4.31 -2.41
C ILE A 139 -0.58 4.21 -2.39
N TYR A 140 0.10 5.31 -2.05
CA TYR A 140 1.56 5.41 -1.99
C TYR A 140 2.13 5.18 -0.59
N ASP A 141 1.31 5.05 0.46
CA ASP A 141 1.79 4.67 1.79
C ASP A 141 2.06 3.15 1.83
N VAL A 142 3.20 2.76 1.28
CA VAL A 142 3.65 1.36 1.18
C VAL A 142 3.66 0.69 2.56
N ARG A 143 4.08 1.41 3.60
CA ARG A 143 4.18 0.86 4.95
C ARG A 143 2.80 0.51 5.51
N GLU A 144 1.85 1.45 5.47
CA GLU A 144 0.48 1.19 5.96
C GLU A 144 -0.26 0.15 5.11
N ASN A 145 -0.05 0.17 3.78
CA ASN A 145 -0.66 -0.82 2.89
C ASN A 145 -0.12 -2.23 3.15
N MET A 146 1.19 -2.40 3.39
CA MET A 146 1.78 -3.68 3.78
C MET A 146 1.31 -4.14 5.16
N ILE A 147 1.20 -3.25 6.15
CA ILE A 147 0.66 -3.55 7.49
C ILE A 147 -0.75 -4.10 7.37
N THR A 148 -1.63 -3.38 6.67
CA THR A 148 -3.03 -3.76 6.47
C THR A 148 -3.12 -5.12 5.79
N LEU A 149 -2.32 -5.34 4.75
CA LEU A 149 -2.30 -6.61 4.04
C LEU A 149 -1.84 -7.78 4.92
N LEU A 150 -0.78 -7.61 5.73
CA LEU A 150 -0.30 -8.64 6.67
C LEU A 150 -1.33 -8.98 7.75
N GLN A 151 -2.12 -8.01 8.21
CA GLN A 151 -3.16 -8.21 9.23
C GLN A 151 -4.35 -9.03 8.70
N HIS A 152 -4.66 -8.91 7.41
CA HIS A 152 -5.81 -9.59 6.77
C HIS A 152 -5.42 -10.86 6.01
N THR A 153 -4.14 -11.07 5.70
CA THR A 153 -3.69 -12.24 4.96
C THR A 153 -3.37 -13.41 5.91
N SER A 154 -3.82 -14.60 5.53
CA SER A 154 -3.59 -15.82 6.32
C SER A 154 -3.12 -16.99 5.44
N GLY A 155 -2.91 -18.16 6.06
CA GLY A 155 -2.55 -19.37 5.32
C GLY A 155 -1.14 -19.37 4.74
N TRP A 156 -0.21 -18.62 5.35
CA TRP A 156 1.16 -18.45 4.87
C TRP A 156 1.92 -19.76 4.63
N GLN A 157 2.50 -19.88 3.44
CA GLN A 157 3.34 -21.00 3.02
C GLN A 157 4.62 -20.49 2.38
N GLU A 158 5.76 -21.05 2.76
CA GLU A 158 7.05 -20.76 2.10
C GLU A 158 7.08 -21.40 0.72
N THR A 159 7.33 -20.58 -0.31
CA THR A 159 7.41 -21.02 -1.70
C THR A 159 8.84 -20.95 -2.24
N ALA A 160 9.69 -20.08 -1.69
CA ALA A 160 11.09 -19.98 -2.06
C ALA A 160 11.95 -19.43 -0.90
N ARG A 161 13.25 -19.77 -0.94
CA ARG A 161 14.28 -19.24 -0.03
C ARG A 161 15.60 -19.14 -0.77
N GLU A 162 15.98 -17.92 -1.13
CA GLU A 162 17.14 -17.64 -1.98
C GLU A 162 17.72 -16.28 -1.62
N ASN A 163 19.03 -16.09 -1.80
CA ASN A 163 19.69 -14.78 -1.64
C ASN A 163 19.40 -14.04 -0.31
N LYS A 164 19.33 -14.77 0.81
CA LYS A 164 18.96 -14.25 2.15
C LYS A 164 17.56 -13.65 2.21
N GLN A 165 16.66 -14.13 1.37
CA GLN A 165 15.26 -13.75 1.36
C GLN A 165 14.38 -14.99 1.40
N VAL A 166 13.20 -14.82 1.96
CA VAL A 166 12.16 -15.85 2.08
C VAL A 166 10.90 -15.33 1.40
N THR A 167 10.38 -16.10 0.46
CA THR A 167 9.12 -15.80 -0.22
C THR A 167 8.01 -16.62 0.40
N LEU A 168 6.98 -15.95 0.90
CA LEU A 168 5.77 -16.59 1.41
C LEU A 168 4.57 -16.21 0.54
N GLN A 169 3.71 -17.20 0.28
CA GLN A 169 2.41 -16.98 -0.32
C GLN A 169 1.33 -17.12 0.77
N GLY A 170 0.38 -16.19 0.77
CA GLY A 170 -0.81 -16.22 1.62
C GLY A 170 -2.06 -15.92 0.82
N THR A 171 -3.19 -15.91 1.52
CA THR A 171 -4.50 -15.60 0.95
C THR A 171 -5.16 -14.48 1.73
N LEU A 172 -5.52 -13.40 1.03
CA LEU A 172 -6.45 -12.38 1.51
C LEU A 172 -7.87 -12.90 1.23
N PRO A 173 -8.65 -13.25 2.26
CA PRO A 173 -9.99 -13.78 2.07
C PRO A 173 -10.91 -12.73 1.44
N ALA A 174 -11.84 -13.16 0.60
CA ALA A 174 -12.80 -12.31 -0.11
C ALA A 174 -13.54 -11.32 0.81
N ALA A 175 -13.87 -11.75 2.04
CA ALA A 175 -14.55 -10.93 3.04
C ALA A 175 -13.75 -9.70 3.49
N ASP A 176 -12.41 -9.75 3.37
CA ASP A 176 -11.51 -8.67 3.79
C ASP A 176 -11.03 -7.83 2.61
N VAL A 177 -11.30 -8.23 1.36
CA VAL A 177 -10.81 -7.53 0.16
C VAL A 177 -11.27 -6.08 0.13
N TYR A 178 -12.54 -5.80 0.47
CA TYR A 178 -13.04 -4.42 0.54
C TYR A 178 -12.21 -3.56 1.51
N ALA A 179 -11.96 -4.05 2.73
CA ALA A 179 -11.26 -3.30 3.76
C ALA A 179 -9.81 -2.99 3.34
N VAL A 180 -9.12 -3.97 2.74
CA VAL A 180 -7.74 -3.79 2.26
C VAL A 180 -7.68 -2.88 1.03
N VAL A 181 -8.55 -3.11 0.05
CA VAL A 181 -8.51 -2.39 -1.23
C VAL A 181 -8.94 -0.94 -1.08
N GLU A 182 -10.05 -0.65 -0.40
CA GLU A 182 -10.49 0.73 -0.19
C GLU A 182 -9.66 1.43 0.89
N GLY A 183 -9.23 0.71 1.93
CA GLY A 183 -8.35 1.25 2.96
C GLY A 183 -7.00 1.69 2.40
N GLY A 184 -6.43 0.93 1.46
CA GLY A 184 -5.19 1.27 0.76
C GLY A 184 -5.38 2.02 -0.56
N LYS A 185 -6.62 2.33 -0.96
CA LYS A 185 -6.96 2.96 -2.26
C LYS A 185 -6.35 2.21 -3.47
N LEU A 186 -6.22 0.88 -3.40
CA LEU A 186 -5.39 0.10 -4.33
C LEU A 186 -5.92 0.07 -5.77
N LEU A 187 -7.20 0.38 -5.99
CA LEU A 187 -7.79 0.52 -7.33
C LEU A 187 -7.86 1.97 -7.83
N GLN A 188 -7.32 2.94 -7.08
CA GLN A 188 -7.39 4.37 -7.42
C GLN A 188 -6.77 4.68 -8.79
N LEU A 189 -5.67 4.02 -9.16
CA LEU A 189 -5.04 4.20 -10.47
C LEU A 189 -5.87 3.61 -11.63
N ALA A 190 -6.79 2.68 -11.35
CA ALA A 190 -7.82 2.25 -12.29
C ALA A 190 -9.02 3.21 -12.36
N GLY A 191 -8.99 4.32 -11.63
CA GLY A 191 -10.12 5.24 -11.47
C GLY A 191 -11.20 4.75 -10.52
N MET A 192 -10.94 3.71 -9.72
CA MET A 192 -11.89 3.12 -8.78
C MET A 192 -11.42 3.37 -7.35
N SER A 193 -12.00 4.37 -6.69
CA SER A 193 -11.69 4.72 -5.29
C SER A 193 -12.91 5.34 -4.64
N GLY A 194 -13.10 5.09 -3.34
CA GLY A 194 -14.29 5.53 -2.61
C GLY A 194 -15.53 4.72 -3.00
N ILE A 195 -15.33 3.47 -3.42
CA ILE A 195 -16.39 2.58 -3.85
C ILE A 195 -16.99 1.88 -2.62
N ALA A 196 -18.32 1.86 -2.53
CA ALA A 196 -19.01 1.24 -1.41
C ALA A 196 -18.86 -0.30 -1.37
N GLU A 197 -18.90 -0.87 -0.18
CA GLU A 197 -18.70 -2.31 0.09
C GLU A 197 -19.60 -3.22 -0.76
N ASN A 198 -20.84 -2.81 -1.03
CA ASN A 198 -21.78 -3.60 -1.82
C ASN A 198 -21.30 -3.87 -3.26
N TYR A 199 -20.41 -3.04 -3.83
CA TYR A 199 -19.84 -3.30 -5.16
C TYR A 199 -18.76 -4.38 -5.15
N TYR A 200 -18.27 -4.79 -3.98
CA TYR A 200 -17.34 -5.91 -3.83
C TYR A 200 -18.07 -7.27 -3.69
N GLU A 201 -19.41 -7.29 -3.76
CA GLU A 201 -20.18 -8.54 -3.74
C GLU A 201 -19.74 -9.48 -4.88
N GLY A 202 -19.30 -10.69 -4.52
CA GLY A 202 -18.86 -11.71 -5.46
C GLY A 202 -17.37 -11.72 -5.78
N VAL A 203 -16.57 -10.85 -5.14
CA VAL A 203 -15.10 -10.90 -5.23
C VAL A 203 -14.57 -12.22 -4.68
N ALA A 204 -13.54 -12.77 -5.33
CA ALA A 204 -12.85 -13.98 -4.89
C ALA A 204 -11.72 -13.66 -3.90
N ASP A 205 -11.22 -14.71 -3.24
CA ASP A 205 -9.99 -14.63 -2.45
C ASP A 205 -8.82 -14.16 -3.33
N VAL A 206 -7.96 -13.29 -2.78
CA VAL A 206 -6.81 -12.72 -3.49
C VAL A 206 -5.53 -13.43 -3.03
N PRO A 207 -4.75 -14.05 -3.92
CA PRO A 207 -3.43 -14.55 -3.59
C PRO A 207 -2.47 -13.38 -3.34
N VAL A 208 -1.70 -13.49 -2.26
CA VAL A 208 -0.73 -12.47 -1.86
C VAL A 208 0.65 -13.12 -1.76
N THR A 209 1.65 -12.49 -2.34
CA THR A 209 3.05 -12.93 -2.20
C THR A 209 3.82 -11.87 -1.44
N PHE A 210 4.55 -12.27 -0.40
CA PHE A 210 5.51 -11.41 0.29
C PHE A 210 6.92 -11.98 0.17
N VAL A 211 7.89 -11.07 0.17
CA VAL A 211 9.31 -11.37 0.30
C VAL A 211 9.83 -10.71 1.56
N PHE A 212 10.55 -11.48 2.38
CA PHE A 212 11.10 -11.05 3.66
C PHE A 212 12.61 -11.24 3.68
N LYS A 213 13.32 -10.45 4.49
CA LYS A 213 14.72 -10.73 4.84
C LYS A 213 14.79 -11.99 5.71
N GLU A 214 15.64 -12.94 5.34
CA GLU A 214 15.77 -14.22 6.05
C GLU A 214 16.21 -14.05 7.51
N ASP A 215 17.15 -13.13 7.78
CA ASP A 215 17.76 -12.97 9.10
C ASP A 215 16.86 -12.21 10.10
N THR A 216 16.05 -11.24 9.62
CA THR A 216 15.30 -10.32 10.50
C THR A 216 13.78 -10.43 10.36
N GLY A 217 13.30 -10.99 9.25
CA GLY A 217 11.89 -11.03 8.90
C GLY A 217 11.27 -9.72 8.46
N GLU A 218 12.07 -8.66 8.26
CA GLU A 218 11.59 -7.41 7.66
C GLU A 218 11.03 -7.66 6.26
N ALA A 219 9.89 -7.02 5.95
CA ALA A 219 9.33 -7.03 4.60
C ALA A 219 10.28 -6.33 3.61
N VAL A 220 10.35 -6.89 2.40
CA VAL A 220 11.11 -6.35 1.27
C VAL A 220 10.17 -5.97 0.13
N SER A 221 9.23 -6.86 -0.19
CA SER A 221 8.30 -6.68 -1.29
C SER A 221 6.99 -7.41 -1.01
N CYS A 222 5.89 -6.93 -1.55
CA CYS A 222 4.67 -7.70 -1.68
C CYS A 222 4.01 -7.48 -3.05
N HIS A 223 3.25 -8.49 -3.47
CA HIS A 223 2.49 -8.47 -4.71
C HIS A 223 1.08 -9.03 -4.49
N MET A 224 0.11 -8.37 -5.11
CA MET A 224 -1.30 -8.78 -5.18
C MET A 224 -1.79 -8.71 -6.62
N ASP A 225 -2.50 -9.74 -7.05
CA ASP A 225 -3.31 -9.69 -8.28
C ASP A 225 -4.75 -9.32 -7.91
N LEU A 226 -5.14 -8.09 -8.23
CA LEU A 226 -6.47 -7.55 -7.98
C LEU A 226 -7.34 -7.52 -9.23
N GLY A 227 -6.94 -8.19 -10.33
CA GLY A 227 -7.69 -8.22 -11.58
C GLY A 227 -9.13 -8.71 -11.40
N ASN A 228 -9.34 -9.77 -10.60
CA ASN A 228 -10.67 -10.26 -10.27
C ASN A 228 -11.49 -9.24 -9.46
N ALA A 229 -10.86 -8.58 -8.48
CA ALA A 229 -11.53 -7.58 -7.65
C ALA A 229 -11.98 -6.39 -8.51
N LEU A 230 -11.07 -5.84 -9.32
CA LEU A 230 -11.37 -4.74 -10.23
C LEU A 230 -12.46 -5.11 -11.24
N GLN A 231 -12.40 -6.30 -11.84
CA GLN A 231 -13.42 -6.80 -12.77
C GLN A 231 -14.80 -6.86 -12.11
N THR A 232 -14.87 -7.37 -10.87
CA THR A 232 -16.11 -7.56 -10.12
C THR A 232 -16.72 -6.22 -9.75
N VAL A 233 -15.92 -5.31 -9.18
CA VAL A 233 -16.33 -3.95 -8.85
C VAL A 233 -16.83 -3.21 -10.08
N THR A 234 -16.09 -3.27 -11.19
CA THR A 234 -16.47 -2.65 -12.46
C THR A 234 -17.82 -3.17 -12.95
N ASN A 235 -18.03 -4.49 -12.92
CA ASN A 235 -19.30 -5.10 -13.35
C ASN A 235 -20.47 -4.66 -12.47
N ASN A 236 -20.28 -4.60 -11.15
CA ASN A 236 -21.32 -4.20 -10.21
C ASN A 236 -21.69 -2.72 -10.37
N VAL A 237 -20.70 -1.83 -10.59
CA VAL A 237 -20.94 -0.40 -10.89
C VAL A 237 -21.69 -0.24 -12.21
N LEU A 238 -21.25 -0.89 -13.29
CA LEU A 238 -21.91 -0.80 -14.60
C LEU A 238 -23.37 -1.31 -14.57
N LYS A 239 -23.63 -2.36 -13.78
CA LYS A 239 -24.97 -2.89 -13.57
C LYS A 239 -25.91 -1.87 -12.93
N GLU A 240 -25.43 -1.11 -11.94
CA GLU A 240 -26.23 -0.06 -11.30
C GLU A 240 -26.51 1.11 -12.25
N LEU A 241 -25.52 1.48 -13.07
CA LEU A 241 -25.65 2.55 -14.07
C LEU A 241 -26.57 2.18 -15.24
N GLN A 242 -27.05 0.93 -15.32
CA GLN A 242 -27.82 0.40 -16.46
C GLN A 242 -27.08 0.61 -17.79
N ALA A 243 -25.75 0.60 -17.74
CA ALA A 243 -24.92 0.86 -18.90
C ALA A 243 -24.89 -0.39 -19.80
N ASP A 244 -25.48 -0.27 -20.99
CA ASP A 244 -25.60 -1.33 -22.01
C ASP A 244 -24.29 -1.53 -22.82
N SER A 245 -23.15 -1.25 -22.21
CA SER A 245 -21.85 -1.37 -22.86
C SER A 245 -21.36 -2.81 -22.82
N ALA A 246 -20.89 -3.33 -23.95
CA ALA A 246 -20.03 -4.51 -24.02
C ALA A 246 -18.99 -4.41 -22.89
N GLY A 247 -19.09 -5.28 -21.89
CA GLY A 247 -18.49 -5.07 -20.57
C GLY A 247 -17.02 -4.69 -20.61
N ILE A 248 -16.60 -3.78 -19.72
CA ILE A 248 -15.18 -3.52 -19.49
C ILE A 248 -14.57 -4.83 -19.00
N THR A 249 -13.60 -5.35 -19.76
CA THR A 249 -12.91 -6.58 -19.40
C THR A 249 -11.53 -6.23 -18.85
N VAL A 250 -11.24 -6.68 -17.65
CA VAL A 250 -9.94 -6.56 -16.97
C VAL A 250 -9.18 -7.86 -17.22
N GLN A 251 -8.06 -7.77 -17.93
CA GLN A 251 -7.17 -8.90 -18.19
C GLN A 251 -6.16 -9.05 -17.06
N GLU A 252 -5.63 -7.94 -16.56
CA GLU A 252 -4.63 -7.89 -15.49
C GLU A 252 -4.82 -6.61 -14.67
N TYR A 253 -4.67 -6.72 -13.35
CA TYR A 253 -4.42 -5.57 -12.49
C TYR A 253 -3.54 -6.01 -11.31
N GLY A 254 -2.23 -5.88 -11.49
CA GLY A 254 -1.23 -6.28 -10.50
C GLY A 254 -0.73 -5.07 -9.73
N VAL A 255 -0.65 -5.18 -8.40
CA VAL A 255 -0.04 -4.17 -7.53
C VAL A 255 1.15 -4.79 -6.83
N THR A 256 2.33 -4.22 -7.06
CA THR A 256 3.57 -4.58 -6.38
C THR A 256 4.02 -3.40 -5.52
N MET A 257 4.39 -3.67 -4.28
CA MET A 257 4.93 -2.67 -3.36
C MET A 257 6.27 -3.15 -2.83
N ASP A 258 7.29 -2.31 -2.90
CA ASP A 258 8.61 -2.61 -2.36
C ASP A 258 8.93 -1.64 -1.23
N ILE A 259 9.58 -2.11 -0.17
CA ILE A 259 9.99 -1.29 0.96
C ILE A 259 11.45 -1.56 1.35
N SER A 260 12.15 -0.49 1.69
CA SER A 260 13.55 -0.52 2.07
C SER A 260 13.91 0.65 2.99
N ASP A 261 15.14 0.64 3.50
CA ASP A 261 15.72 1.75 4.26
C ASP A 261 14.84 2.18 5.47
N LEU A 262 14.23 1.20 6.16
CA LEU A 262 13.44 1.43 7.37
C LEU A 262 14.30 2.17 8.40
N ASN A 263 13.80 3.31 8.87
CA ASN A 263 14.48 4.26 9.77
C ASN A 263 15.75 4.92 9.19
N GLY A 264 16.00 4.79 7.90
CA GLY A 264 17.21 5.32 7.24
C GLY A 264 17.06 6.70 6.60
N VAL A 265 15.82 7.13 6.31
CA VAL A 265 15.56 8.47 5.74
C VAL A 265 15.57 9.50 6.87
N GLN A 266 16.53 10.42 6.80
CA GLN A 266 16.76 11.44 7.84
C GLN A 266 16.12 12.79 7.49
N SER A 267 16.03 13.12 6.19
CA SER A 267 15.46 14.35 5.69
C SER A 267 14.93 14.13 4.27
N ILE A 268 13.93 14.93 3.90
CA ILE A 268 13.40 15.04 2.55
C ILE A 268 13.46 16.52 2.20
N GLU A 269 14.14 16.87 1.11
CA GLU A 269 14.31 18.27 0.71
C GLU A 269 13.27 18.64 -0.35
N ILE A 270 12.48 19.67 -0.08
CA ILE A 270 11.57 20.24 -1.07
C ILE A 270 12.40 21.12 -2.03
N PRO A 271 12.28 20.96 -3.36
CA PRO A 271 13.02 21.75 -4.33
C PRO A 271 12.78 23.26 -4.14
N THR A 272 13.83 24.06 -4.30
CA THR A 272 13.71 25.53 -4.14
C THR A 272 12.73 26.13 -5.17
N GLU A 273 12.61 25.51 -6.34
CA GLU A 273 11.63 25.88 -7.37
C GLU A 273 10.17 25.76 -6.90
N ALA A 274 9.89 24.92 -5.91
CA ALA A 274 8.56 24.82 -5.30
C ALA A 274 8.22 26.03 -4.41
N GLN A 275 9.20 26.83 -3.97
CA GLN A 275 8.96 28.03 -3.15
C GLN A 275 8.30 29.18 -3.94
N GLY A 276 8.24 29.08 -5.26
CA GLY A 276 7.50 29.98 -6.15
C GLY A 276 6.27 29.33 -6.77
N ALA A 277 5.77 28.25 -6.16
CA ALA A 277 4.63 27.51 -6.66
C ALA A 277 3.38 28.39 -6.75
N ILE A 278 2.54 28.08 -7.74
CA ILE A 278 1.23 28.71 -7.87
C ILE A 278 0.35 28.23 -6.72
N ASN A 279 -0.07 29.17 -5.85
CA ASN A 279 -0.97 28.89 -4.74
C ASN A 279 -2.42 29.08 -5.20
N TYR A 280 -3.14 27.96 -5.36
CA TYR A 280 -4.51 27.99 -5.90
C TYR A 280 -5.52 28.70 -4.98
N GLU A 281 -5.33 28.67 -3.66
CA GLU A 281 -6.22 29.37 -2.72
C GLU A 281 -6.12 30.89 -2.91
N GLN A 282 -4.90 31.38 -3.10
CA GLN A 282 -4.65 32.80 -3.40
C GLN A 282 -5.22 33.19 -4.75
N GLU A 283 -5.05 32.37 -5.79
CA GLU A 283 -5.64 32.65 -7.11
C GLU A 283 -7.16 32.74 -7.05
N ILE A 284 -7.84 31.76 -6.41
CA ILE A 284 -9.30 31.77 -6.25
C ILE A 284 -9.77 33.01 -5.48
N THR A 285 -9.07 33.37 -4.40
CA THR A 285 -9.38 34.56 -3.61
C THR A 285 -9.24 35.83 -4.45
N SER A 286 -8.14 35.97 -5.20
CA SER A 286 -7.87 37.12 -6.05
C SER A 286 -8.89 37.29 -7.19
N MET A 287 -9.35 36.17 -7.79
CA MET A 287 -10.39 36.18 -8.81
C MET A 287 -11.72 36.70 -8.24
N ASN A 288 -12.12 36.17 -7.08
CA ASN A 288 -13.37 36.59 -6.41
C ASN A 288 -13.35 38.07 -5.99
N GLU A 289 -12.18 38.60 -5.60
CA GLU A 289 -12.02 40.03 -5.30
C GLU A 289 -12.06 40.90 -6.56
N SER A 290 -11.53 40.40 -7.69
CA SER A 290 -11.53 41.13 -8.97
C SER A 290 -12.91 41.19 -9.64
N ASP A 291 -13.74 40.17 -9.47
CA ASP A 291 -15.13 40.13 -9.97
C ASP A 291 -16.09 40.99 -9.12
N ALA A 292 -15.67 41.35 -7.90
CA ALA A 292 -16.43 42.20 -6.98
C ALA A 292 -16.13 43.72 -7.13
N ALA A 293 -15.21 44.10 -8.01
CA ALA A 293 -14.75 45.48 -8.25
C ALA A 293 -15.33 46.08 -9.55
#